data_AF-A0A2H0PGH6-F1
#
_entry.id   AF-A0A2H0PGH6-F1
#
_cell.length_a   1.000
_cell.length_b   1.000
_cell.length_c   1.000
_cell.angle_alpha   90.00
_cell.angle_beta   90.00
_cell.angle_gamma   90.00
#
_symmetry.space_group_name_H-M   'P 1'
#
loop_
_entity.id
_entity.type
_entity.pdbx_description
1 polymer ?
#
loop_
_entity_poly.entity_id
_entity_poly.type
_entity_poly.pdbx_seq_one_letter_code
_entity_poly.pdbx_strand_id
1 'polypeptide(L)'
;MSSLKQALQKAGFMSTDQNKVVERKIKKAPQKGAGIEADAQSMRNQCELCSKFTSDVEHYQHNNRLVVKQWLCMKCADTNKISDDLRTTAQSTQARSGRFLREYGHTKSIKK
;
A
#
# COMPACT_ATOMS: atom_id res chain seq x y z
N MET A 1 -46.09 -22.53 36.01
CA MET A 1 -44.92 -23.08 35.27
C MET A 1 -44.09 -21.91 34.77
N SER A 2 -43.03 -21.52 35.49
CA SER A 2 -42.16 -20.42 35.07
C SER A 2 -41.29 -20.87 33.90
N SER A 3 -41.33 -20.10 32.81
CA SER A 3 -40.50 -20.35 31.62
C SER A 3 -39.02 -20.26 31.97
N LEU A 4 -38.19 -21.15 31.40
CA LEU A 4 -36.73 -21.20 31.59
C LEU A 4 -36.06 -19.81 31.40
N LYS A 5 -36.61 -19.00 30.49
CA LYS A 5 -36.15 -17.63 30.23
C LYS A 5 -36.25 -16.71 31.45
N GLN A 6 -37.30 -16.84 32.26
CA GLN A 6 -37.48 -16.03 33.47
C GLN A 6 -36.53 -16.45 34.60
N ALA A 7 -36.22 -17.76 34.71
CA ALA A 7 -35.25 -18.25 35.68
C ALA A 7 -33.84 -17.71 35.39
N LEU A 8 -33.46 -17.63 34.11
CA LEU A 8 -32.16 -17.11 33.68
C LEU A 8 -32.02 -15.60 33.93
N GLN A 9 -33.08 -14.82 33.66
CA GLN A 9 -33.07 -13.37 33.96
C GLN A 9 -32.99 -13.09 35.46
N LYS A 10 -33.70 -13.88 36.29
CA LYS A 10 -33.67 -13.73 37.75
C LYS A 10 -32.30 -14.13 38.34
N ALA A 11 -31.57 -15.02 37.66
CA ALA A 11 -30.20 -15.41 38.01
C ALA A 11 -29.12 -14.40 37.54
N GLY A 12 -29.52 -13.24 36.99
CA GLY A 12 -28.60 -12.17 36.60
C GLY A 12 -27.98 -12.32 35.21
N PHE A 13 -28.40 -13.31 34.41
CA PHE A 13 -27.96 -13.41 33.02
C PHE A 13 -28.74 -12.42 32.14
N MET A 14 -28.10 -11.31 31.78
CA MET A 14 -28.63 -10.38 30.77
C MET A 14 -28.20 -10.84 29.38
N SER A 15 -29.15 -10.97 28.46
CA SER A 15 -28.87 -11.21 27.05
C SER A 15 -28.06 -10.04 26.51
N THR A 16 -26.85 -10.29 26.00
CA THR A 16 -26.13 -9.30 25.22
C THR A 16 -26.79 -9.20 23.85
N ASP A 17 -27.40 -8.05 23.55
CA ASP A 17 -27.84 -7.72 22.20
C ASP A 17 -26.65 -7.90 21.25
N GLN A 18 -26.68 -8.92 20.39
CA GLN A 18 -25.68 -9.17 19.35
C GLN A 18 -25.81 -8.22 18.16
N ASN A 19 -26.30 -7.00 18.38
CA ASN A 19 -26.41 -5.95 17.36
C ASN A 19 -25.56 -4.73 17.72
N LYS A 20 -24.32 -4.96 18.18
CA LYS A 20 -23.29 -3.92 18.12
C LYS A 20 -22.46 -4.15 16.86
N VAL A 21 -23.07 -3.87 15.70
CA VAL A 21 -22.28 -3.56 14.50
C VAL A 21 -21.45 -2.35 14.90
N VAL A 22 -20.17 -2.58 15.16
CA VAL A 22 -19.21 -1.50 15.32
C VAL A 22 -19.12 -0.85 13.95
N GLU A 23 -19.96 0.16 13.72
CA GLU A 23 -19.77 1.11 12.65
C GLU A 23 -18.41 1.75 12.87
N ARG A 24 -17.38 1.16 12.27
CA ARG A 24 -16.10 1.82 12.11
C ARG A 24 -16.40 3.08 11.32
N LYS A 25 -16.46 4.22 12.00
CA LYS A 25 -16.46 5.53 11.38
C LYS A 25 -15.19 5.63 10.54
N ILE A 26 -15.29 5.22 9.28
CA ILE A 26 -14.31 5.54 8.26
C ILE A 26 -14.37 7.06 8.17
N LYS A 27 -13.43 7.73 8.83
CA LYS A 27 -13.22 9.16 8.65
C LYS A 27 -12.86 9.33 7.18
N LYS A 28 -13.84 9.65 6.33
CA LYS A 28 -13.61 10.11 4.97
C LYS A 28 -12.70 11.33 5.11
N ALA A 29 -11.46 11.18 4.64
CA ALA A 29 -10.56 12.31 4.52
C ALA A 29 -11.26 13.39 3.67
N PRO A 30 -11.10 14.69 3.99
CA PRO A 30 -11.77 15.75 3.27
C PRO A 30 -11.31 15.74 1.81
N GLN A 31 -12.27 15.60 0.89
CA GLN A 31 -12.10 15.93 -0.52
C GLN A 31 -11.83 17.43 -0.62
N LYS A 32 -10.56 17.83 -0.54
CA LYS A 32 -10.17 19.19 -0.88
C LYS A 32 -10.03 19.28 -2.39
N GLY A 33 -11.04 19.92 -2.98
CA GLY A 33 -10.87 21.02 -3.92
C GLY A 33 -10.10 20.74 -5.20
N ALA A 34 -10.83 20.78 -6.31
CA ALA A 34 -10.29 21.09 -7.62
C ALA A 34 -9.49 22.41 -7.53
N GLY A 35 -8.17 22.28 -7.48
CA GLY A 35 -7.18 23.31 -7.77
C GLY A 35 -6.30 22.75 -8.88
N ILE A 36 -6.43 23.35 -10.05
CA ILE A 36 -5.72 22.97 -11.27
C ILE A 36 -4.26 23.36 -11.10
N GLU A 37 -3.45 22.44 -10.57
CA GLU A 37 -1.98 22.37 -10.73
C GLU A 37 -1.52 20.90 -10.71
N ALA A 38 -2.29 19.99 -11.31
CA ALA A 38 -1.95 18.56 -11.38
C ALA A 38 -1.12 18.24 -12.63
N ASP A 39 -0.07 19.02 -12.90
CA ASP A 39 0.99 18.68 -13.86
C ASP A 39 2.13 17.89 -13.18
N ALA A 40 1.86 17.35 -11.98
CA ALA A 40 2.77 16.55 -11.18
C ALA A 40 2.62 15.06 -11.51
N GLN A 41 3.29 14.61 -12.57
CA GLN A 41 3.66 13.22 -12.86
C GLN A 41 2.57 12.16 -12.60
N SER A 42 1.79 11.81 -13.63
CA SER A 42 0.91 10.64 -13.59
C SER A 42 1.64 9.43 -13.00
N MET A 43 1.23 8.98 -11.80
CA MET A 43 1.88 7.85 -11.13
C MET A 43 1.70 6.61 -12.00
N ARG A 44 2.82 6.02 -12.40
CA ARG A 44 2.81 4.95 -13.40
C ARG A 44 2.77 3.63 -12.67
N ASN A 45 1.58 3.05 -12.60
CA ASN A 45 1.32 1.84 -11.82
C ASN A 45 1.53 0.54 -12.60
N GLN A 46 2.15 0.57 -13.78
CA GLN A 46 2.36 -0.63 -14.60
C GLN A 46 3.85 -0.90 -14.79
N CYS A 47 4.29 -2.10 -14.44
CA CYS A 47 5.65 -2.56 -14.71
C CYS A 47 5.80 -2.88 -16.19
N GLU A 48 6.79 -2.27 -16.85
CA GLU A 48 7.04 -2.47 -18.29
C GLU A 48 7.68 -3.83 -18.63
N LEU A 49 8.19 -4.55 -17.63
CA LEU A 49 8.82 -5.86 -17.84
C LEU A 49 7.83 -7.02 -17.69
N CYS A 50 7.02 -7.02 -16.63
CA CYS A 50 6.05 -8.09 -16.37
C CYS A 50 4.60 -7.71 -16.70
N SER A 51 4.36 -6.47 -17.15
CA SER A 51 3.05 -5.91 -17.50
C SER A 51 2.01 -5.91 -16.37
N LYS A 52 2.41 -6.23 -15.14
CA LYS A 52 1.53 -6.23 -13.96
C LYS A 52 1.27 -4.81 -13.48
N PHE A 53 0.05 -4.59 -12.99
CA PHE A 53 -0.34 -3.35 -12.36
C PHE A 53 -0.11 -3.44 -10.85
N THR A 54 0.79 -2.60 -10.34
CA THR A 54 1.16 -2.56 -8.93
C THR A 54 1.54 -1.13 -8.52
N SER A 55 1.34 -0.78 -7.25
CA SER A 55 1.70 0.54 -6.71
C SER A 55 3.17 0.67 -6.31
N ASP A 56 3.95 -0.41 -6.48
CA ASP A 56 5.38 -0.49 -6.18
C ASP A 56 6.26 -0.31 -7.41
N VAL A 57 5.71 0.24 -8.49
CA VAL A 57 6.45 0.54 -9.71
C VAL A 57 7.24 1.83 -9.50
N GLU A 58 8.53 1.76 -9.79
CA GLU A 58 9.45 2.88 -9.70
C GLU A 58 10.24 3.01 -11.00
N HIS A 59 10.74 4.22 -11.25
CA HIS A 59 11.64 4.49 -12.35
C HIS A 59 13.09 4.30 -11.93
N TYR A 60 13.82 3.48 -12.68
CA TYR A 60 15.24 3.20 -12.48
C TYR A 60 16.03 3.62 -13.71
N GLN A 61 16.97 4.54 -13.54
CA GLN A 61 17.90 4.95 -14.60
C GLN A 61 19.12 4.02 -14.57
N HIS A 62 18.98 2.84 -15.16
CA HIS A 62 20.05 1.85 -15.26
C HIS A 62 20.52 1.63 -16.70
N ASN A 63 21.76 1.18 -16.85
CA ASN A 63 22.38 0.83 -18.13
C ASN A 63 22.46 -0.69 -18.35
N ASN A 64 21.63 -1.48 -17.66
CA ASN A 64 21.58 -2.93 -17.87
C ASN A 64 21.15 -3.25 -19.31
N ARG A 65 21.97 -4.01 -20.05
CA ARG A 65 21.70 -4.36 -21.45
C ARG A 65 20.52 -5.33 -21.63
N LEU A 66 20.24 -6.16 -20.62
CA LEU A 66 19.18 -7.16 -20.69
C LEU A 66 17.79 -6.56 -20.48
N VAL A 67 17.72 -5.41 -19.79
CA VAL A 67 16.48 -4.73 -19.47
C VAL A 67 16.54 -3.33 -20.06
N VAL A 68 15.83 -3.10 -21.15
CA VAL A 68 15.74 -1.77 -21.79
C VAL A 68 14.71 -0.88 -21.07
N LYS A 69 13.76 -1.51 -20.38
CA LYS A 69 12.65 -0.83 -19.71
C LYS A 69 13.09 -0.22 -18.38
N GLN A 70 12.62 0.98 -18.09
CA GLN A 70 13.05 1.75 -16.90
C GLN A 70 12.00 1.79 -15.80
N TRP A 71 10.72 1.55 -16.14
CA TRP A 71 9.63 1.48 -15.17
C TRP A 71 9.40 0.04 -14.72
N LEU A 72 9.86 -0.27 -13.51
CA LEU A 72 9.91 -1.64 -13.01
C LEU A 72 9.27 -1.73 -11.62
N CYS A 73 8.54 -2.81 -11.36
CA CYS A 73 8.19 -3.16 -9.99
C CYS A 73 9.42 -3.67 -9.23
N MET A 74 9.37 -3.64 -7.89
CA MET A 74 10.49 -4.05 -7.03
C MET A 74 11.01 -5.45 -7.36
N LYS A 75 10.10 -6.42 -7.55
CA LYS A 75 10.48 -7.80 -7.86
C LYS A 75 11.25 -7.91 -9.17
N CYS A 76 10.84 -7.16 -10.20
CA CYS A 76 11.53 -7.14 -11.48
C CYS A 76 12.90 -6.46 -11.37
N ALA A 77 13.01 -5.38 -10.58
CA ALA A 77 14.28 -4.74 -10.30
C ALA A 77 15.25 -5.70 -9.58
N ASP A 78 14.77 -6.44 -8.58
CA ASP A 78 15.58 -7.41 -7.83
C ASP A 78 16.02 -8.60 -8.68
N THR A 79 15.09 -9.19 -9.43
CA THR A 79 15.38 -10.32 -10.33
C THR A 79 16.47 -9.97 -11.36
N ASN A 80 16.45 -8.73 -11.85
CA ASN A 80 17.43 -8.24 -12.84
C ASN A 80 18.63 -7.53 -12.20
N LYS A 81 18.79 -7.63 -10.87
CA LYS A 81 19.93 -7.10 -10.13
C LYS A 81 20.16 -5.59 -10.36
N ILE A 82 19.08 -4.81 -10.42
CA ILE A 82 19.12 -3.36 -10.61
C ILE A 82 19.19 -2.69 -9.24
N SER A 83 20.28 -1.98 -8.93
CA SER A 83 20.45 -1.31 -7.62
C SER A 83 19.37 -0.25 -7.37
N ASP A 84 18.98 -0.08 -6.11
CA ASP A 84 18.06 0.98 -5.67
C ASP A 84 18.67 2.39 -5.79
N ASP A 85 20.00 2.51 -5.86
CA ASP A 85 20.68 3.80 -6.06
C ASP A 85 20.25 4.50 -7.34
N LEU A 86 20.01 3.69 -8.37
CA LEU A 86 19.60 4.09 -9.71
C LEU A 86 18.12 4.48 -9.77
N ARG A 87 17.38 4.29 -8.67
CA ARG A 87 15.99 4.73 -8.57
C ARG A 87 15.91 6.25 -8.52
N THR A 88 15.11 6.82 -9.41
CA THR A 88 14.88 8.27 -9.50
C THR A 88 13.57 8.70 -8.84
N THR A 89 12.59 7.81 -8.74
CA THR A 89 11.28 8.11 -8.15
C THR A 89 11.10 7.49 -6.76
N ALA A 90 10.10 7.97 -6.02
CA ALA A 90 9.63 7.39 -4.76
C ALA A 90 8.10 7.39 -4.74
N GLN A 91 7.49 6.66 -5.68
CA GLN A 91 6.03 6.60 -5.84
C GLN A 91 5.39 5.71 -4.78
N SER A 92 6.02 4.58 -4.50
CA SER A 92 5.52 3.57 -3.57
C SER A 92 5.51 4.06 -2.13
N THR A 93 4.56 3.54 -1.34
CA THR A 93 4.47 3.84 0.10
C THR A 93 5.72 3.39 0.85
N GLN A 94 6.34 2.30 0.40
CA GLN A 94 7.58 1.77 0.98
C GLN A 94 8.77 2.69 0.70
N ALA A 95 8.90 3.23 -0.52
CA ALA A 95 9.93 4.22 -0.85
C ALA A 95 9.75 5.50 -0.03
N ARG A 96 8.52 6.00 0.06
CA ARG A 96 8.20 7.23 0.81
C ARG A 96 8.39 7.11 2.32
N SER A 97 8.20 5.92 2.88
CA SER A 97 8.39 5.66 4.31
C SER A 97 9.83 5.35 4.69
N GLY A 98 10.76 5.28 3.72
CA GLY A 98 12.15 4.90 3.95
C GLY A 98 12.32 3.43 4.35
N ARG A 99 11.29 2.60 4.17
CA ARG A 99 11.27 1.17 4.48
C ARG A 99 11.18 0.33 3.20
N PHE A 100 11.85 0.78 2.16
CA PHE A 100 11.84 0.09 0.87
C PHE A 100 12.71 -1.15 0.94
N LEU A 101 12.12 -2.32 1.15
CA LEU A 101 12.87 -3.56 1.31
C LEU A 101 13.17 -4.16 -0.06
N ARG A 102 14.46 -4.42 -0.31
CA ARG A 102 14.97 -5.05 -1.54
C ARG A 102 15.50 -6.44 -1.20
N GLU A 103 15.30 -7.38 -2.12
CA GLU A 103 15.97 -8.69 -2.04
C GLU A 103 17.40 -8.61 -2.60
N TYR A 104 17.66 -7.67 -3.50
CA TYR A 104 18.98 -7.46 -4.11
C TYR A 104 19.53 -6.06 -3.82
N GLY A 105 20.79 -6.03 -3.38
CA GLY A 105 21.51 -4.79 -3.11
C GLY A 105 21.05 -4.10 -1.83
N HIS A 106 21.51 -2.87 -1.65
CA HIS A 106 21.10 -2.05 -0.52
C HIS A 106 19.96 -1.12 -0.94
N THR A 107 19.18 -0.69 0.05
CA THR A 107 18.11 0.28 -0.14
C THR A 107 18.66 1.70 -0.09
N LYS A 108 18.32 2.52 -1.08
CA LYS A 108 18.61 3.95 -1.07
C LYS A 108 17.77 4.62 0.00
N SER A 109 18.44 5.20 1.00
CA SER A 109 17.77 6.02 2.01
C SER A 109 17.40 7.36 1.40
N ILE A 110 16.10 7.59 1.20
CA ILE A 110 15.59 8.91 0.85
C ILE A 110 15.34 9.63 2.17
N LYS A 111 16.38 10.28 2.69
CA LYS A 111 16.20 11.21 3.82
C LYS A 111 15.36 12.38 3.30
N LYS A 112 14.23 12.63 3.97
CA LYS A 112 13.45 13.86 3.78
C LYS A 112 14.19 15.05 4.35
#